data_AF-A0A661WQ10-F1
#
_entry.id   AF-A0A661WQ10-F1
#
_cell.length_a   1.000
_cell.length_b   1.000
_cell.length_c   1.000
_cell.angle_alpha   90.00
_cell.angle_beta   90.00
_cell.angle_gamma   90.00
#
_symmetry.space_group_name_H-M   'P 1'
#
loop_
_entity.id
_entity.type
_entity.pdbx_description
1 polymer ?
#
loop_
_entity_poly.entity_id
_entity_poly.type
_entity_poly.pdbx_seq_one_letter_code
_entity_poly.pdbx_strand_id
1 'polypeptide(L)'
;MNCTHCGAPMTLFRDRDYYYCEHCQSYHFPDKNMEGFRVLGENPQGIKCPHCKVVLNLITFDDFFQGYQCPKCEGLLFNRTTFREAIDFHRSRTKEPPEPLGKFDPFELGRVTFCSVCSQKMETFQYNGPGNIVIDTCHQCDLIWLDFGEITKVVNAPGRDRGLPRKKPVEKEQEKKEEKKRSVIDQSFIDLLGSFFN
;
A
#
# COMPACT_ATOMS: atom_id res chain seq x y z
N MET A 1 -6.31 19.25 10.53
CA MET A 1 -7.40 19.94 9.80
C MET A 1 -8.25 20.74 10.78
N ASN A 2 -9.02 21.72 10.29
CA ASN A 2 -9.96 22.48 11.12
C ASN A 2 -11.39 21.93 10.96
N CYS A 3 -12.18 22.02 12.03
CA CYS A 3 -13.57 21.59 12.08
C CYS A 3 -14.42 22.46 11.15
N THR A 4 -15.21 21.84 10.27
CA THR A 4 -16.12 22.54 9.36
C THR A 4 -17.31 23.18 10.07
N HIS A 5 -17.63 22.73 11.29
CA HIS A 5 -18.76 23.24 12.08
C HIS A 5 -18.40 24.45 12.96
N CYS A 6 -17.21 24.46 13.58
CA CYS A 6 -16.82 25.51 14.53
C CYS A 6 -15.43 26.13 14.29
N GLY A 7 -14.66 25.66 13.31
CA GLY A 7 -13.33 26.17 12.98
C GLY A 7 -12.20 25.72 13.91
N ALA A 8 -12.49 25.08 15.04
CA ALA A 8 -11.48 24.57 15.96
C ALA A 8 -10.58 23.49 15.33
N PRO A 9 -9.31 23.36 15.75
CA PRO A 9 -8.45 22.27 15.29
C PRO A 9 -9.04 20.91 15.72
N MET A 10 -8.90 19.91 14.85
CA MET A 10 -9.41 18.55 15.12
C MET A 10 -8.28 17.57 15.42
N THR A 11 -8.55 16.64 16.34
CA THR A 11 -7.69 15.51 16.70
C THR A 11 -7.91 14.37 15.72
N LEU A 12 -6.84 13.87 15.08
CA LEU A 12 -6.88 12.71 14.20
C LEU A 12 -6.73 11.41 15.00
N PHE A 13 -7.71 10.51 14.87
CA PHE A 13 -7.67 9.15 15.41
C PHE A 13 -7.20 8.18 14.32
N ARG A 14 -5.87 7.99 14.23
CA ARG A 14 -5.22 7.24 13.13
C ARG A 14 -5.66 5.79 13.00
N ASP A 15 -5.97 5.10 14.10
CA ASP A 15 -6.37 3.68 14.04
C ASP A 15 -7.77 3.48 13.44
N ARG A 16 -8.53 4.57 13.29
CA ARG A 16 -9.92 4.55 12.83
C ARG A 16 -10.20 5.60 11.74
N ASP A 17 -9.15 6.26 11.25
CA ASP A 17 -9.20 7.19 10.11
C ASP A 17 -10.29 8.27 10.17
N TYR A 18 -10.53 8.83 11.35
CA TYR A 18 -11.47 9.95 11.53
C TYR A 18 -10.89 11.07 12.39
N TYR A 19 -11.52 12.24 12.27
CA TYR A 19 -11.20 13.41 13.07
C TYR A 19 -12.30 13.70 14.08
N TYR A 20 -11.90 14.09 15.29
CA TYR A 20 -12.80 14.53 16.34
C TYR A 20 -12.51 15.98 16.72
N CYS A 21 -13.55 16.79 16.82
CA CYS A 21 -13.45 18.12 17.38
C CYS A 21 -13.77 18.07 18.87
N GLU A 22 -12.78 18.30 19.73
CA GLU A 22 -12.99 18.33 21.18
C GLU A 22 -13.83 19.52 21.63
N HIS A 23 -13.93 20.56 20.80
CA HIS A 23 -14.68 21.78 21.12
C HIS A 23 -16.19 21.62 20.96
N CYS A 24 -16.64 21.15 19.79
CA CYS A 24 -18.07 21.00 19.48
C CYS A 24 -18.52 19.54 19.34
N GLN A 25 -17.64 18.59 19.67
CA GLN A 25 -17.90 17.15 19.69
C GLN A 25 -18.30 16.54 18.33
N SER A 26 -18.04 17.27 17.23
CA SER A 26 -18.34 16.80 15.88
C SER A 26 -17.29 15.79 15.41
N TYR A 27 -17.73 14.84 14.59
CA TYR A 27 -16.87 13.90 13.88
C TYR A 27 -16.72 14.33 12.41
N HIS A 28 -15.56 14.05 11.82
CA HIS A 28 -15.34 14.17 10.39
C HIS A 28 -14.64 12.92 9.87
N PHE A 29 -15.25 12.27 8.89
CA PHE A 29 -14.75 11.06 8.24
C PHE A 29 -14.30 11.45 6.84
N PRO A 30 -12.99 11.50 6.54
CA PRO A 30 -12.53 11.94 5.22
C PRO A 30 -13.00 10.97 4.14
N ASP A 31 -13.43 11.47 2.99
CA ASP A 31 -13.80 10.62 1.86
C ASP A 31 -12.55 10.07 1.14
N LYS A 32 -12.76 9.00 0.35
CA LYS A 32 -11.74 8.49 -0.56
C LYS A 32 -11.67 9.37 -1.81
N ASN A 33 -10.46 9.65 -2.30
CA ASN A 33 -10.25 10.35 -3.56
C ASN A 33 -10.49 9.42 -4.78
N MET A 34 -10.27 9.94 -5.99
CA MET A 34 -10.52 9.19 -7.23
C MET A 34 -9.69 7.91 -7.37
N GLU A 35 -8.51 7.85 -6.74
CA GLU A 35 -7.64 6.66 -6.73
C GLU A 35 -7.92 5.75 -5.52
N GLY A 36 -8.92 6.09 -4.69
CA GLY A 36 -9.35 5.29 -3.54
C GLY A 36 -8.63 5.59 -2.23
N PHE A 37 -7.80 6.65 -2.18
CA PHE A 37 -7.05 7.03 -0.97
C PHE A 37 -7.83 7.98 -0.08
N ARG A 38 -7.74 7.75 1.24
CA ARG A 38 -8.23 8.68 2.25
C ARG A 38 -7.08 9.56 2.74
N VAL A 39 -7.22 10.88 2.64
CA VAL A 39 -6.18 11.84 3.06
C VAL A 39 -6.35 12.20 4.54
N LEU A 40 -5.32 11.91 5.34
CA LEU A 40 -5.30 12.10 6.80
C LEU A 40 -4.53 13.35 7.24
N GLY A 41 -4.20 14.25 6.31
CA GLY A 41 -3.52 15.52 6.58
C GLY A 41 -1.98 15.40 6.59
N GLU A 42 -1.30 16.49 6.91
CA GLU A 42 0.17 16.58 6.81
C GLU A 42 0.89 15.52 7.65
N ASN A 43 1.95 14.96 7.09
CA ASN A 43 2.78 14.01 7.83
C ASN A 43 3.58 14.72 8.93
N PRO A 44 3.56 14.21 10.18
CA PRO A 44 4.21 14.88 11.30
C PRO A 44 5.74 14.83 11.23
N GLN A 45 6.32 13.92 10.43
CA GLN A 45 7.77 13.82 10.20
C GLN A 45 8.29 14.89 9.23
N GLY A 46 7.41 15.68 8.61
CA GLY A 46 7.81 16.74 7.68
C GLY A 46 8.45 16.23 6.39
N ILE A 47 8.22 14.97 6.02
CA ILE A 47 8.69 14.37 4.76
C ILE A 47 8.13 15.19 3.59
N LYS A 48 9.01 15.61 2.68
CA LYS A 48 8.65 16.48 1.55
C LYS A 48 8.55 15.70 0.24
N CYS A 49 7.67 16.15 -0.65
CA CYS A 49 7.60 15.66 -2.01
C CYS A 49 8.96 15.86 -2.72
N PRO A 50 9.50 14.83 -3.39
CA PRO A 50 10.79 14.94 -4.08
C PRO A 50 10.73 15.91 -5.27
N HIS A 51 9.55 16.17 -5.84
CA HIS A 51 9.36 17.13 -6.94
C HIS A 51 8.91 18.50 -6.45
N CYS A 52 7.78 18.57 -5.73
CA CYS A 52 7.17 19.85 -5.33
C CYS A 52 7.79 20.50 -4.09
N LYS A 53 8.60 19.75 -3.30
CA LYS A 53 9.23 20.20 -2.05
C LYS A 53 8.26 20.68 -0.95
N VAL A 54 6.97 20.37 -1.08
CA VAL A 54 5.94 20.57 -0.04
C VAL A 54 5.82 19.35 0.86
N VAL A 55 5.33 19.52 2.09
CA VAL A 55 5.09 18.42 3.03
C VAL A 55 4.05 17.46 2.44
N LEU A 56 4.32 16.16 2.50
CA LEU A 56 3.38 15.13 2.06
C LEU A 56 2.25 14.94 3.08
N ASN A 57 1.08 14.55 2.63
CA ASN A 57 0.00 14.10 3.52
C ASN A 57 0.15 12.61 3.82
N LEU A 58 -0.22 12.19 5.02
CA LEU A 58 -0.52 10.80 5.31
C LEU A 58 -1.77 10.37 4.55
N ILE A 59 -1.74 9.17 3.98
CA ILE A 59 -2.89 8.55 3.33
C ILE A 59 -3.09 7.12 3.80
N THR A 60 -4.34 6.64 3.72
CA THR A 60 -4.67 5.21 3.77
C THR A 60 -5.30 4.76 2.46
N PHE A 61 -4.91 3.57 2.00
CA PHE A 61 -5.56 2.84 0.93
C PHE A 61 -6.29 1.64 1.55
N ASP A 62 -7.57 1.52 1.26
CA ASP A 62 -8.47 0.55 1.91
C ASP A 62 -8.47 0.57 3.45
N ASP A 63 -8.21 1.73 4.06
CA ASP A 63 -8.25 1.96 5.52
C ASP A 63 -7.14 1.23 6.33
N PHE A 64 -6.19 0.53 5.68
CA PHE A 64 -5.07 -0.11 6.39
C PHE A 64 -3.70 0.00 5.71
N PHE A 65 -3.63 0.17 4.39
CA PHE A 65 -2.33 0.39 3.72
C PHE A 65 -1.93 1.86 3.84
N GLN A 66 -0.91 2.14 4.63
CA GLN A 66 -0.45 3.50 4.87
C GLN A 66 0.60 3.96 3.85
N GLY A 67 0.51 5.20 3.43
CA GLY A 67 1.49 5.83 2.56
C GLY A 67 1.49 7.33 2.72
N TYR A 68 2.14 8.00 1.77
CA TYR A 68 2.12 9.45 1.68
C TYR A 68 1.69 9.90 0.29
N GLN A 69 0.98 11.04 0.21
CA GLN A 69 0.58 11.67 -1.05
C GLN A 69 0.98 13.14 -1.06
N CYS A 70 1.46 13.63 -2.20
CA CYS A 70 1.70 15.05 -2.38
C CYS A 70 0.37 15.80 -2.57
N PRO A 71 0.07 16.86 -1.80
CA PRO A 71 -1.14 17.66 -2.01
C PRO A 71 -1.15 18.49 -3.30
N LYS A 72 -0.05 18.48 -4.09
CA LYS A 72 0.12 19.34 -5.26
C LYS A 72 0.19 18.56 -6.58
N CYS A 73 1.02 17.51 -6.64
CA CYS A 73 1.17 16.67 -7.82
C CYS A 73 0.51 15.29 -7.68
N GLU A 74 -0.12 15.02 -6.52
CA GLU A 74 -0.78 13.75 -6.20
C GLU A 74 0.09 12.49 -6.24
N GLY A 75 1.40 12.64 -6.47
CA GLY A 75 2.39 11.56 -6.42
C GLY A 75 2.47 10.91 -5.04
N LEU A 76 2.78 9.62 -5.03
CA LEU A 76 2.66 8.72 -3.90
C LEU A 76 4.04 8.24 -3.45
N LEU A 77 4.20 8.09 -2.14
CA LEU A 77 5.37 7.47 -1.53
C LEU A 77 4.92 6.32 -0.63
N PHE A 78 5.35 5.11 -0.96
CA PHE A 78 5.09 3.91 -0.17
C PHE A 78 6.40 3.24 0.23
N ASN A 79 6.39 2.44 1.30
CA ASN A 79 7.43 1.42 1.43
C ASN A 79 7.11 0.25 0.46
N ARG A 80 8.13 -0.53 0.12
CA ARG A 80 8.00 -1.62 -0.87
C ARG A 80 7.02 -2.72 -0.46
N THR A 81 6.94 -3.04 0.83
CA THR A 81 6.00 -4.05 1.34
C THR A 81 4.56 -3.59 1.17
N THR A 82 4.23 -2.38 1.63
CA THR A 82 2.89 -1.81 1.51
C THR A 82 2.48 -1.65 0.05
N PHE A 83 3.39 -1.18 -0.83
CA PHE A 83 3.13 -1.10 -2.26
C PHE A 83 2.72 -2.46 -2.84
N ARG A 84 3.51 -3.50 -2.58
CA ARG A 84 3.23 -4.86 -3.05
C ARG A 84 1.91 -5.40 -2.52
N GLU A 85 1.68 -5.29 -1.22
CA GLU A 85 0.48 -5.83 -0.59
C GLU A 85 -0.79 -5.10 -1.04
N ALA A 86 -0.73 -3.78 -1.21
CA ALA A 86 -1.84 -2.99 -1.75
C ALA A 86 -2.19 -3.46 -3.17
N ILE A 87 -1.20 -3.59 -4.04
CA ILE A 87 -1.40 -4.08 -5.41
C ILE A 87 -2.02 -5.49 -5.39
N ASP A 88 -1.43 -6.42 -4.65
CA ASP A 88 -1.94 -7.79 -4.55
C ASP A 88 -3.38 -7.82 -4.00
N PHE A 89 -3.69 -6.98 -3.01
CA PHE A 89 -5.00 -6.88 -2.39
C PHE A 89 -6.07 -6.41 -3.38
N HIS A 90 -5.82 -5.33 -4.12
CA HIS A 90 -6.75 -4.79 -5.10
C HIS A 90 -6.91 -5.71 -6.30
N ARG A 91 -5.80 -6.18 -6.86
CA ARG A 91 -5.83 -7.04 -8.06
C ARG A 91 -6.53 -8.37 -7.78
N SER A 92 -6.38 -8.94 -6.59
CA SER A 92 -7.10 -10.16 -6.24
C SER A 92 -8.62 -9.99 -6.06
N ARG A 93 -9.12 -8.75 -5.95
CA ARG A 93 -10.52 -8.43 -5.65
C ARG A 93 -11.27 -7.71 -6.75
N THR A 94 -10.56 -7.11 -7.71
CA THR A 94 -11.19 -6.49 -8.89
C THR A 94 -12.00 -7.51 -9.68
N LYS A 95 -13.21 -7.10 -10.06
CA LYS A 95 -14.12 -7.87 -10.92
C LYS A 95 -14.24 -7.23 -12.30
N GLU A 96 -13.79 -6.01 -12.43
CA GLU A 96 -13.80 -5.22 -13.64
C GLU A 96 -12.84 -5.83 -14.67
N PRO A 97 -13.21 -5.79 -15.96
CA PRO A 97 -12.28 -6.12 -17.03
C PRO A 97 -10.98 -5.30 -16.88
N PRO A 98 -9.81 -5.91 -17.16
CA PRO A 98 -8.57 -5.17 -17.10
C PRO A 98 -8.57 -4.04 -18.13
N GLU A 99 -7.96 -2.93 -17.76
CA GLU A 99 -7.66 -1.87 -18.71
C GLU A 99 -6.54 -2.32 -19.66
N PRO A 100 -6.55 -1.88 -20.93
CA PRO A 100 -5.46 -2.14 -21.85
C PRO A 100 -4.12 -1.68 -21.27
N LEU A 101 -3.05 -2.41 -21.57
CA LEU A 101 -1.71 -1.97 -21.17
C LEU A 101 -1.40 -0.63 -21.82
N GLY A 102 -1.24 0.39 -20.98
CA GLY A 102 -0.73 1.69 -21.39
C GLY A 102 0.74 1.58 -21.80
N LYS A 103 1.21 2.57 -22.56
CA LYS A 103 2.64 2.82 -22.74
C LYS A 103 3.09 3.78 -21.63
N PHE A 104 4.22 3.52 -21.01
CA PHE A 104 4.94 4.57 -20.29
C PHE A 104 5.67 5.47 -21.30
N ASP A 105 6.01 6.68 -20.88
CA ASP A 105 6.87 7.55 -21.66
C ASP A 105 8.34 7.18 -21.41
N PRO A 106 9.12 6.74 -22.43
CA PRO A 106 10.53 6.43 -22.25
C PRO A 106 11.38 7.56 -21.66
N PHE A 107 10.95 8.83 -21.80
CA PHE A 107 11.63 9.96 -21.17
C PHE A 107 11.57 9.90 -19.63
N GLU A 108 10.58 9.21 -19.04
CA GLU A 108 10.49 9.00 -17.60
C GLU A 108 11.69 8.21 -17.06
N LEU A 109 12.30 7.30 -17.85
CA LEU A 109 13.51 6.56 -17.45
C LEU A 109 14.74 7.46 -17.27
N GLY A 110 14.73 8.65 -17.88
CA GLY A 110 15.80 9.63 -17.78
C GLY A 110 15.67 10.55 -16.56
N ARG A 111 14.57 10.48 -15.79
CA ARG A 111 14.33 11.39 -14.68
C ARG A 111 15.28 11.13 -13.51
N VAL A 112 15.49 12.15 -12.69
CA VAL A 112 16.32 12.06 -11.48
C VAL A 112 15.48 12.46 -10.28
N THR A 113 15.14 11.47 -9.47
CA THR A 113 14.40 11.64 -8.22
C THR A 113 15.35 11.40 -7.04
N PHE A 114 15.23 12.21 -5.99
CA PHE A 114 16.01 12.06 -4.76
C PHE A 114 15.09 11.62 -3.62
N CYS A 115 15.55 10.67 -2.80
CA CYS A 115 14.76 10.13 -1.70
C CYS A 115 14.42 11.23 -0.68
N SER A 116 13.14 11.36 -0.35
CA SER A 116 12.63 12.34 0.63
C SER A 116 13.14 12.13 2.06
N VAL A 117 13.79 10.99 2.36
CA VAL A 117 14.30 10.63 3.68
C VAL A 117 15.83 10.75 3.74
N CYS A 118 16.56 10.02 2.88
CA CYS A 118 18.04 10.02 2.92
C CYS A 118 18.70 10.99 1.93
N SER A 119 17.93 11.67 1.07
CA SER A 119 18.43 12.57 0.02
C SER A 119 19.36 11.91 -1.03
N GLN A 120 19.51 10.59 -1.03
CA GLN A 120 20.25 9.89 -2.08
C GLN A 120 19.42 9.80 -3.37
N LYS A 121 20.11 9.71 -4.52
CA LYS A 121 19.47 9.48 -5.81
C LYS A 121 18.75 8.13 -5.78
N MET A 122 17.49 8.11 -6.20
CA MET A 122 16.69 6.91 -6.35
C MET A 122 17.02 6.21 -7.68
N GLU A 123 16.86 4.90 -7.72
CA GLU A 123 16.96 4.14 -8.97
C GLU A 123 15.64 4.23 -9.73
N THR A 124 15.70 4.72 -10.97
CA THR A 124 14.55 4.86 -11.87
C THR A 124 14.55 3.73 -12.87
N PHE A 125 13.48 2.93 -12.91
CA PHE A 125 13.38 1.81 -13.84
C PHE A 125 11.92 1.45 -14.16
N GLN A 126 11.73 0.77 -15.29
CA GLN A 126 10.42 0.23 -15.65
C GLN A 126 10.02 -0.86 -14.66
N TYR A 127 8.85 -0.71 -14.04
CA TYR A 127 8.32 -1.70 -13.13
C TYR A 127 7.98 -2.98 -13.90
N ASN A 128 8.68 -4.07 -13.58
CA ASN A 128 8.48 -5.39 -14.19
C ASN A 128 7.18 -6.10 -13.71
N GLY A 129 6.33 -5.42 -12.95
CA GLY A 129 5.01 -5.90 -12.58
C GLY A 129 3.91 -5.39 -13.53
N PRO A 130 2.64 -5.48 -13.11
CA PRO A 130 1.53 -4.99 -13.90
C PRO A 130 1.57 -3.46 -14.05
N GLY A 131 0.94 -2.93 -15.10
CA GLY A 131 0.75 -1.48 -15.29
C GLY A 131 1.68 -0.84 -16.29
N ASN A 132 2.84 -1.44 -16.58
CA ASN A 132 3.84 -0.89 -17.49
C ASN A 132 4.17 0.58 -17.16
N ILE A 133 4.61 0.82 -15.91
CA ILE A 133 4.92 2.15 -15.34
C ILE A 133 6.41 2.30 -15.05
N VAL A 134 6.88 3.51 -14.76
CA VAL A 134 8.26 3.78 -14.33
C VAL A 134 8.24 4.20 -12.88
N ILE A 135 8.92 3.47 -12.02
CA ILE A 135 8.99 3.79 -10.58
C ILE A 135 10.39 4.26 -10.20
N ASP A 136 10.46 5.07 -9.15
CA ASP A 136 11.72 5.41 -8.50
C ASP A 136 11.81 4.65 -7.17
N THR A 137 12.90 3.94 -6.92
CA THR A 137 13.12 3.18 -5.69
C THR A 137 14.35 3.67 -4.94
N CYS A 138 14.20 3.93 -3.64
CA CYS A 138 15.30 4.10 -2.71
C CYS A 138 15.54 2.78 -1.97
N HIS A 139 16.59 2.06 -2.33
CA HIS A 139 16.94 0.79 -1.69
C HIS A 139 17.33 0.94 -0.21
N GLN A 140 17.97 2.06 0.14
CA GLN A 140 18.41 2.31 1.52
C GLN A 140 17.23 2.51 2.48
N CYS A 141 16.19 3.21 2.04
CA CYS A 141 15.01 3.49 2.86
C CYS A 141 13.85 2.53 2.61
N ASP A 142 13.98 1.60 1.66
CA ASP A 142 12.92 0.70 1.17
C ASP A 142 11.65 1.45 0.71
N LEU A 143 11.85 2.62 0.08
CA LEU A 143 10.77 3.51 -0.39
C LEU A 143 10.63 3.49 -1.90
N ILE A 144 9.39 3.56 -2.37
CA ILE A 144 9.00 3.65 -3.78
C ILE A 144 8.21 4.94 -3.97
N TRP A 145 8.61 5.74 -4.96
CA TRP A 145 7.85 6.88 -5.45
C TRP A 145 7.09 6.49 -6.72
N LEU A 146 5.82 6.91 -6.79
CA LEU A 146 4.94 6.77 -7.93
C LEU A 146 4.40 8.14 -8.32
N ASP A 147 4.29 8.40 -9.61
CA ASP A 147 3.61 9.56 -10.12
C ASP A 147 2.08 9.34 -10.12
N PHE A 148 1.33 10.44 -10.26
CA PHE A 148 -0.13 10.39 -10.29
C PHE A 148 -0.66 9.42 -11.36
N GLY A 149 -1.64 8.60 -11.01
CA GLY A 149 -2.27 7.62 -11.91
C GLY A 149 -1.48 6.32 -12.09
N GLU A 150 -0.21 6.24 -11.68
CA GLU A 150 0.59 5.01 -11.85
C GLU A 150 0.03 3.86 -11.01
N ILE A 151 -0.44 4.13 -9.80
CA ILE A 151 -1.05 3.09 -8.95
C ILE A 151 -2.30 2.50 -9.59
N THR A 152 -3.15 3.35 -10.19
CA THR A 152 -4.36 2.92 -10.90
C THR A 152 -4.01 2.05 -12.10
N LYS A 153 -2.99 2.43 -12.90
CA LYS A 153 -2.49 1.61 -14.01
C LYS A 153 -2.05 0.22 -13.53
N VAL A 154 -1.33 0.15 -12.41
CA VAL A 154 -0.86 -1.13 -11.85
C VAL A 154 -2.02 -1.99 -11.35
N VAL A 155 -2.99 -1.38 -10.66
CA VAL A 155 -4.17 -2.09 -10.14
C VAL A 155 -5.07 -2.59 -11.28
N ASN A 156 -5.28 -1.80 -12.33
CA ASN A 156 -6.22 -2.12 -13.41
C ASN A 156 -5.60 -2.90 -14.58
N ALA A 157 -4.27 -3.02 -14.65
CA ALA A 157 -3.63 -3.72 -15.75
C ALA A 157 -3.98 -5.22 -15.84
N PRO A 158 -3.86 -5.84 -17.03
CA PRO A 158 -4.10 -7.26 -17.23
C PRO A 158 -3.15 -8.14 -16.39
N GLY A 159 -3.56 -9.38 -16.12
CA GLY A 159 -2.73 -10.36 -15.42
C GLY A 159 -3.51 -11.54 -14.88
N ARG A 160 -2.84 -12.69 -14.73
CA ARG A 160 -3.42 -13.94 -14.21
C ARG A 160 -3.75 -13.88 -12.72
N ASP A 161 -3.25 -12.87 -12.03
CA ASP A 161 -3.45 -12.60 -10.61
C ASP A 161 -4.72 -11.80 -10.31
N ARG A 162 -5.46 -11.39 -11.35
CA ARG A 162 -6.73 -10.66 -11.19
C ARG A 162 -7.87 -11.57 -10.73
N GLY A 163 -8.71 -11.09 -9.82
CA GLY A 163 -9.94 -11.76 -9.40
C GLY A 163 -9.75 -13.08 -8.66
N LEU A 164 -8.52 -13.38 -8.22
CA LEU A 164 -8.16 -14.56 -7.43
C LEU A 164 -7.80 -14.13 -6.01
N PRO A 165 -8.74 -14.15 -5.04
CA PRO A 165 -8.47 -13.80 -3.65
C PRO A 165 -7.27 -14.58 -3.12
N ARG A 166 -6.16 -13.89 -2.83
CA ARG A 166 -5.04 -14.50 -2.13
C ARG A 166 -5.39 -14.58 -0.64
N LYS A 167 -5.34 -15.79 -0.06
CA LYS A 167 -5.47 -16.00 1.40
C LYS A 167 -4.49 -15.09 2.14
N LYS A 168 -4.92 -14.49 3.26
CA LYS A 168 -4.09 -13.54 4.03
C LYS A 168 -2.80 -14.23 4.51
N PRO A 169 -1.68 -13.51 4.69
CA PRO A 169 -0.45 -14.07 5.27
C PRO A 169 -0.68 -14.77 6.61
N VAL A 170 -1.55 -14.19 7.46
CA VAL A 170 -1.95 -14.75 8.76
C VAL A 170 -2.64 -16.10 8.62
N GLU A 171 -3.52 -16.26 7.63
CA GLU A 171 -4.23 -17.51 7.36
C GLU A 171 -3.26 -18.59 6.83
N LYS A 172 -2.28 -18.19 6.00
CA LYS A 172 -1.22 -19.11 5.53
C LYS A 172 -0.32 -19.62 6.65
N GLU A 173 0.01 -18.80 7.64
CA GLU A 173 0.80 -19.24 8.80
C GLU A 173 0.01 -20.17 9.71
N GLN A 174 -1.29 -19.92 9.90
CA GLN A 174 -2.18 -20.79 10.66
C GLN A 174 -2.37 -22.14 9.96
N GLU A 175 -2.64 -22.15 8.66
CA GLU A 175 -2.75 -23.38 7.86
C GLU A 175 -1.45 -24.20 7.89
N LYS A 176 -0.28 -23.57 7.75
CA LYS A 176 1.02 -24.26 7.89
C LYS A 176 1.24 -24.86 9.28
N LYS A 177 0.79 -24.17 10.33
CA LYS A 177 0.87 -24.68 11.71
C LYS A 177 -0.07 -25.86 11.91
N GLU A 178 -1.28 -25.81 11.34
CA GLU A 178 -2.25 -26.91 11.40
C GLU A 178 -1.82 -28.13 10.58
N GLU A 179 -1.31 -27.95 9.36
CA GLU A 179 -0.74 -29.02 8.53
C GLU A 179 0.43 -29.70 9.23
N LYS A 180 1.35 -28.92 9.81
CA LYS A 180 2.48 -29.45 10.57
C LYS A 180 2.04 -30.20 11.83
N LYS A 181 0.95 -29.76 12.48
CA LYS A 181 0.37 -30.45 13.64
C LYS A 181 -0.28 -31.77 13.22
N ARG A 182 -1.00 -31.80 12.09
CA ARG A 182 -1.60 -33.01 11.51
C ARG A 182 -0.53 -34.03 11.12
N SER A 183 0.53 -33.59 10.43
CA SER A 183 1.61 -34.49 10.02
C SER A 183 2.35 -35.11 11.21
N VAL A 184 2.53 -34.36 12.30
CA VAL A 184 3.14 -34.89 13.54
C VAL A 184 2.24 -35.93 14.21
N ILE A 185 0.93 -35.71 14.23
CA ILE A 185 -0.03 -36.67 14.78
C ILE A 185 -0.05 -37.94 13.94
N ASP A 186 -0.12 -37.83 12.61
CA ASP A 186 -0.08 -38.99 11.71
C ASP A 186 1.21 -39.79 11.87
N GLN A 187 2.37 -39.12 11.97
CA GLN A 187 3.65 -39.79 12.22
C GLN A 187 3.66 -40.54 13.57
N SER A 188 3.17 -39.90 14.63
CA SER A 188 3.09 -40.52 15.96
C SER A 188 2.16 -41.74 16.02
N PHE A 189 1.10 -41.74 15.22
CA PHE A 189 0.17 -42.86 15.10
C PHE A 189 0.80 -44.04 14.34
N ILE A 190 1.57 -43.76 13.29
CA ILE A 190 2.33 -44.77 12.54
C ILE A 190 3.40 -45.40 13.44
N ASP A 191 4.14 -44.59 14.21
CA ASP A 191 5.17 -45.08 15.13
C ASP A 191 4.58 -45.97 16.24
N LEU A 192 3.41 -45.58 16.77
CA LEU A 192 2.68 -46.37 17.76
C LEU A 192 2.25 -47.72 17.20
N LEU A 193 1.66 -47.75 16.00
CA LEU A 193 1.24 -49.00 15.36
C LEU A 193 2.43 -49.90 15.00
N GLY A 194 3.57 -49.32 14.59
CA GLY A 194 4.81 -50.07 14.35
C GLY A 194 5.37 -50.77 15.59
N SER A 195 5.12 -50.23 16.79
CA SER A 195 5.54 -50.83 18.06
C SER A 195 4.66 -51.99 18.55
N PHE A 196 3.48 -52.20 17.96
CA PHE A 196 2.56 -53.30 18.28
C PHE A 196 2.71 -54.53 17.38
N PHE A 197 3.46 -54.44 16.29
CA PHE A 197 3.67 -55.52 15.31
C PHE A 197 5.10 -56.10 15.32
N ASN A 198 5.86 -55.89 16.41
CA ASN A 198 7.18 -56.48 16.62
C ASN A 198 7.25 -57.19 17.98
#